data_AF-A0A6C0D4G2-F1
#
_entry.id   AF-A0A6C0D4G2-F1
#
_cell.length_a   1.000
_cell.length_b   1.000
_cell.length_c   1.000
_cell.angle_alpha   90.00
_cell.angle_beta   90.00
_cell.angle_gamma   90.00
#
_symmetry.space_group_name_H-M   'P 1'
#
loop_
_entity.id
_entity.type
_entity.pdbx_description
1 polymer ?
#
loop_
_entity_poly.entity_id
_entity_poly.type
_entity_poly.pdbx_seq_one_letter_code
_entity_poly.pdbx_strand_id
1 'polypeptide(L)'
;MLYPITFSIPQEKIVNFIHCKKKILSNIIPGNASTYIYNNEEDYYNEYRKSFFAMTTKKGGWDCMRHYEILANGCIPFFPDIHLCPANTMALLPKNLLLEGNLLYNEFSKKNTNQLTEENLNQYNLLVNKLLEYTRYNLTTIKLAKYILDKTNFKDANNILYLSGDTSPDYLRCLTLHGFKELLGIKCHDYPKIPHIYKSNTINYKQLYGKGISYTYLLESELHDASLDYNIEEHINNKYFDIIIYGSYHRGMPFFDNVNKIYKPNEIILLCGEDIHNCNYDIYNNKGYNIFVRELH
;
A
#
# COMPACT_ATOMS: atom_id res chain seq x y z
N MET A 1 1.51 10.28 19.05
CA MET A 1 2.14 10.96 17.91
C MET A 1 1.42 10.57 16.65
N LEU A 2 1.19 11.54 15.77
CA LEU A 2 0.38 11.40 14.56
C LEU A 2 1.28 11.53 13.32
N TYR A 3 1.18 10.57 12.40
CA TYR A 3 2.01 10.49 11.20
C TYR A 3 1.14 10.25 9.96
N PRO A 4 1.49 10.82 8.80
CA PRO A 4 0.89 10.41 7.55
C PRO A 4 1.42 9.02 7.14
N ILE A 5 0.61 8.27 6.43
CA ILE A 5 1.00 7.03 5.76
C ILE A 5 0.37 6.97 4.38
N THR A 6 0.89 6.09 3.53
CA THR A 6 0.29 5.82 2.23
C THR A 6 0.21 4.31 2.02
N PHE A 7 -0.47 3.85 0.97
CA PHE A 7 -0.27 2.48 0.49
C PHE A 7 1.17 2.30 -0.04
N SER A 8 1.47 1.07 -0.43
CA SER A 8 2.76 0.64 -0.96
C SER A 8 2.55 -0.55 -1.91
N ILE A 9 3.58 -0.97 -2.62
CA ILE A 9 3.51 -2.13 -3.53
C ILE A 9 4.58 -3.17 -3.15
N PRO A 10 4.29 -4.49 -3.21
CA PRO A 10 5.33 -5.50 -3.08
C PRO A 10 6.44 -5.28 -4.12
N GLN A 11 7.70 -5.40 -3.69
CA GLN A 11 8.85 -5.05 -4.53
C GLN A 11 8.95 -5.94 -5.78
N GLU A 12 8.55 -7.20 -5.65
CA GLU A 12 8.50 -8.22 -6.69
C GLU A 12 7.44 -7.94 -7.76
N LYS A 13 6.49 -7.02 -7.50
CA LYS A 13 5.51 -6.56 -8.49
C LYS A 13 5.99 -5.37 -9.32
N ILE A 14 7.15 -4.79 -8.99
CA ILE A 14 7.73 -3.67 -9.74
C ILE A 14 8.54 -4.22 -10.92
N VAL A 15 8.26 -3.73 -12.13
CA VAL A 15 8.99 -4.15 -13.34
C VAL A 15 10.46 -3.77 -13.24
N ASN A 16 11.35 -4.62 -13.76
CA ASN A 16 12.80 -4.35 -13.78
C ASN A 16 13.20 -3.32 -14.85
N PHE A 17 12.45 -3.26 -15.94
CA PHE A 17 12.70 -2.35 -17.06
C PHE A 17 11.38 -1.84 -17.67
N ILE A 18 11.46 -0.73 -18.40
CA ILE A 18 10.31 -0.13 -19.10
C ILE A 18 10.04 -0.94 -20.36
N HIS A 19 8.82 -1.44 -20.49
CA HIS A 19 8.39 -2.20 -21.66
C HIS A 19 8.05 -1.29 -22.84
N CYS A 20 8.09 -1.85 -24.06
CA CYS A 20 7.68 -1.14 -25.27
C CYS A 20 6.22 -0.65 -25.17
N LYS A 21 6.02 0.65 -25.42
CA LYS A 21 4.73 1.32 -25.30
C LYS A 21 3.99 1.27 -26.63
N LYS A 22 2.74 0.80 -26.60
CA LYS A 22 1.88 0.59 -27.78
C LYS A 22 0.80 1.64 -27.92
N LYS A 23 0.47 2.37 -26.85
CA LYS A 23 -0.59 3.38 -26.84
C LYS A 23 -0.35 4.48 -25.82
N ILE A 24 -0.92 5.65 -26.10
CA ILE A 24 -0.77 6.85 -25.26
C ILE A 24 -1.42 6.65 -23.89
N LEU A 25 -2.66 6.19 -23.84
CA LEU A 25 -3.42 6.05 -22.59
C LEU A 25 -3.89 4.60 -22.39
N SER A 26 -3.82 4.13 -21.14
CA SER A 26 -4.45 2.87 -20.70
C SER A 26 -5.95 2.87 -20.96
N ASN A 27 -6.50 1.69 -21.28
CA ASN A 27 -7.94 1.51 -21.43
C ASN A 27 -8.68 1.45 -20.09
N ILE A 28 -7.96 1.29 -18.97
CA ILE A 28 -8.54 1.24 -17.63
C ILE A 28 -8.91 2.66 -17.22
N ILE A 29 -10.20 2.94 -17.09
CA ILE A 29 -10.73 4.25 -16.73
C ILE A 29 -11.34 4.21 -15.33
N PRO A 30 -10.75 4.90 -14.33
CA PRO A 30 -11.26 4.92 -12.97
C PRO A 30 -12.72 5.34 -12.86
N GLY A 31 -13.56 4.48 -12.29
CA GLY A 31 -15.00 4.76 -12.10
C GLY A 31 -15.88 4.30 -13.26
N ASN A 32 -15.29 3.81 -14.35
CA ASN A 32 -16.01 3.10 -15.39
C ASN A 32 -15.77 1.59 -15.27
N ALA A 33 -16.70 0.90 -14.60
CA ALA A 33 -16.60 -0.53 -14.34
C ALA A 33 -16.44 -1.39 -15.62
N SER A 34 -16.97 -0.94 -16.77
CA SER A 34 -16.88 -1.69 -18.03
C SER A 34 -15.46 -1.79 -18.58
N THR A 35 -14.52 -0.97 -18.07
CA THR A 35 -13.11 -1.02 -18.45
C THR A 35 -12.28 -2.02 -17.64
N TYR A 36 -12.83 -2.56 -16.55
CA TYR A 36 -12.16 -3.52 -15.66
C TYR A 36 -12.40 -4.97 -16.10
N ILE A 37 -12.08 -5.27 -17.36
CA ILE A 37 -12.37 -6.56 -18.00
C ILE A 37 -11.35 -7.68 -17.69
N TYR A 38 -10.24 -7.34 -17.03
CA TYR A 38 -9.15 -8.28 -16.77
C TYR A 38 -9.47 -9.24 -15.64
N ASN A 39 -9.16 -10.53 -15.82
CA ASN A 39 -9.52 -11.60 -14.87
C ASN A 39 -8.34 -12.15 -14.07
N ASN A 40 -7.13 -11.66 -14.33
CA ASN A 40 -5.91 -11.98 -13.61
C ASN A 40 -5.01 -10.73 -13.52
N GLU A 41 -4.07 -10.77 -12.58
CA GLU A 41 -3.15 -9.67 -12.30
C GLU A 41 -2.24 -9.37 -13.49
N GLU A 42 -1.72 -10.38 -14.17
CA GLU A 42 -0.75 -10.20 -15.25
C GLU A 42 -1.34 -9.45 -16.45
N ASP A 43 -2.56 -9.80 -16.89
CA ASP A 43 -3.23 -9.09 -17.98
C ASP A 43 -3.58 -7.63 -17.58
N TYR A 44 -4.00 -7.44 -16.33
CA TYR A 44 -4.29 -6.10 -15.78
C TYR A 44 -3.02 -5.24 -15.71
N TYR A 45 -1.89 -5.82 -15.32
CA TYR A 45 -0.60 -5.15 -15.29
C TYR A 45 -0.04 -4.88 -16.68
N ASN A 46 -0.14 -5.84 -17.59
CA ASN A 46 0.31 -5.70 -18.97
C ASN A 46 -0.42 -4.56 -19.69
N GLU A 47 -1.67 -4.28 -19.33
CA GLU A 47 -2.40 -3.10 -19.79
C GLU A 47 -1.69 -1.79 -19.45
N TYR A 48 -1.15 -1.64 -18.24
CA TYR A 48 -0.32 -0.49 -17.87
C TYR A 48 1.05 -0.55 -18.54
N ARG A 49 1.71 -1.72 -18.60
CA ARG A 49 3.05 -1.87 -19.19
C ARG A 49 3.10 -1.41 -20.64
N LYS A 50 2.06 -1.69 -21.43
CA LYS A 50 1.98 -1.28 -22.85
C LYS A 50 1.49 0.16 -23.06
N SER A 51 1.17 0.90 -22.01
CA SER A 51 0.63 2.27 -22.09
C SER A 51 1.67 3.30 -21.63
N PHE A 52 1.78 4.42 -22.33
CA PHE A 52 2.64 5.54 -21.90
C PHE A 52 2.11 6.10 -20.56
N PHE A 53 0.82 6.43 -20.54
CA PHE A 53 0.12 7.00 -19.39
C PHE A 53 -1.08 6.14 -18.97
N ALA A 54 -1.52 6.31 -17.72
CA ALA A 54 -2.75 5.73 -17.23
C ALA A 54 -3.50 6.72 -16.33
N MET A 55 -4.80 6.84 -16.55
CA MET A 55 -5.66 7.72 -15.74
C MET A 55 -5.75 7.19 -14.31
N THR A 56 -5.57 8.08 -13.34
CA THR A 56 -5.92 7.82 -11.95
C THR A 56 -6.59 9.05 -11.33
N THR A 57 -7.27 8.86 -10.21
CA THR A 57 -8.01 9.93 -9.52
C THR A 57 -8.34 9.51 -8.10
N LYS A 58 -8.80 10.47 -7.29
CA LYS A 58 -9.45 10.22 -5.99
C LYS A 58 -10.67 9.31 -6.19
N LYS A 59 -10.88 8.37 -5.26
CA LYS A 59 -12.13 7.58 -5.17
C LYS A 59 -12.81 7.86 -3.82
N GLY A 60 -12.87 6.87 -2.93
CA GLY A 60 -13.28 7.12 -1.54
C GLY A 60 -12.28 8.06 -0.88
N GLY A 61 -11.01 7.65 -0.83
CA GLY A 61 -9.86 8.49 -0.48
C GLY A 61 -9.05 8.97 -1.68
N TRP A 62 -8.12 9.89 -1.41
CA TRP A 62 -7.09 10.34 -2.37
C TRP A 62 -6.10 9.22 -2.68
N ASP A 63 -5.69 8.45 -1.68
CA ASP A 63 -4.67 7.44 -1.82
C ASP A 63 -5.26 6.10 -2.30
N CYS A 64 -5.16 5.83 -3.60
CA CYS A 64 -5.74 4.63 -4.22
C CYS A 64 -4.64 3.64 -4.63
N MET A 65 -4.91 2.34 -4.47
CA MET A 65 -3.94 1.29 -4.86
C MET A 65 -3.49 1.39 -6.32
N ARG A 66 -4.38 1.86 -7.21
CA ARG A 66 -4.10 2.06 -8.63
C ARG A 66 -2.90 2.96 -8.89
N HIS A 67 -2.63 3.95 -8.05
CA HIS A 67 -1.48 4.85 -8.22
C HIS A 67 -0.17 4.03 -8.25
N TYR A 68 -0.05 3.09 -7.32
CA TYR A 68 1.10 2.21 -7.16
C TYR A 68 1.16 1.15 -8.24
N GLU A 69 0.01 0.60 -8.65
CA GLU A 69 -0.07 -0.37 -9.77
C GLU A 69 0.41 0.23 -11.10
N ILE A 70 0.05 1.50 -11.37
CA ILE A 70 0.52 2.22 -12.55
C ILE A 70 2.04 2.42 -12.48
N LEU A 71 2.54 2.94 -11.35
CA LEU A 71 3.96 3.21 -11.14
C LEU A 71 4.80 1.93 -11.23
N ALA A 72 4.37 0.85 -10.57
CA ALA A 72 5.06 -0.44 -10.54
C ALA A 72 5.18 -1.08 -11.92
N ASN A 73 4.30 -0.74 -12.87
CA ASN A 73 4.32 -1.24 -14.23
C ASN A 73 5.06 -0.32 -15.23
N GLY A 74 5.83 0.65 -14.73
CA GLY A 74 6.60 1.58 -15.55
C GLY A 74 5.70 2.41 -16.46
N CYS A 75 4.54 2.84 -15.95
CA CYS A 75 3.58 3.71 -16.61
C CYS A 75 3.48 5.03 -15.84
N ILE A 76 3.25 6.15 -16.52
CA ILE A 76 3.15 7.45 -15.86
C ILE A 76 1.68 7.71 -15.47
N PRO A 77 1.36 7.96 -14.19
CA PRO A 77 0.00 8.34 -13.81
C PRO A 77 -0.37 9.71 -14.40
N PHE A 78 -1.54 9.80 -15.01
CA PHE A 78 -2.23 11.05 -15.25
C PHE A 78 -3.30 11.24 -14.17
N PHE A 79 -3.09 12.24 -13.29
CA PHE A 79 -3.94 12.54 -12.15
C PHE A 79 -4.33 14.03 -12.17
N PRO A 80 -5.37 14.42 -12.95
CA PRO A 80 -5.72 15.83 -13.20
C PRO A 80 -5.78 16.71 -11.95
N ASP A 81 -6.45 16.21 -10.90
CA ASP A 81 -6.80 16.99 -9.72
C ASP A 81 -5.82 16.83 -8.55
N ILE A 82 -4.62 16.27 -8.79
CA ILE A 82 -3.64 16.02 -7.73
C ILE A 82 -3.19 17.30 -7.01
N HIS A 83 -3.26 18.46 -7.67
CA HIS A 83 -2.97 19.77 -7.08
C HIS A 83 -3.94 20.16 -5.95
N LEU A 84 -5.11 19.52 -5.87
CA LEU A 84 -6.09 19.69 -4.80
C LEU A 84 -5.87 18.69 -3.64
N CYS A 85 -4.91 17.77 -3.76
CA CYS A 85 -4.61 16.82 -2.69
C CYS A 85 -4.04 17.57 -1.47
N PRO A 86 -4.57 17.34 -0.26
CA PRO A 86 -4.01 17.90 0.97
C PRO A 86 -2.52 17.59 1.14
N ALA A 87 -1.80 18.44 1.86
CA ALA A 87 -0.36 18.34 2.02
C ALA A 87 0.06 17.01 2.67
N ASN A 88 -0.66 16.60 3.72
CA ASN A 88 -0.37 15.40 4.52
C ASN A 88 -1.06 14.12 3.99
N THR A 89 -1.93 14.24 3.00
CA THR A 89 -2.51 13.08 2.28
C THR A 89 -1.60 12.68 1.13
N MET A 90 -1.47 11.36 0.88
CA MET A 90 -0.49 10.80 -0.06
C MET A 90 0.94 11.34 0.20
N ALA A 91 1.30 11.58 1.46
CA ALA A 91 2.52 12.33 1.82
C ALA A 91 3.83 11.69 1.34
N LEU A 92 3.85 10.37 1.19
CA LEU A 92 5.02 9.63 0.71
C LEU A 92 5.04 9.47 -0.82
N LEU A 93 3.96 9.85 -1.51
CA LEU A 93 3.87 9.77 -2.97
C LEU A 93 4.59 10.98 -3.61
N PRO A 94 5.30 10.83 -4.74
CA PRO A 94 6.06 11.92 -5.34
C PRO A 94 5.14 12.88 -6.12
N LYS A 95 4.29 13.65 -5.41
CA LYS A 95 3.26 14.52 -6.00
C LYS A 95 3.81 15.49 -7.06
N ASN A 96 5.02 16.01 -6.89
CA ASN A 96 5.68 16.86 -7.88
C ASN A 96 5.98 16.13 -9.20
N LEU A 97 6.46 14.89 -9.15
CA LEU A 97 6.71 14.09 -10.36
C LEU A 97 5.39 13.71 -11.06
N LEU A 98 4.30 13.54 -10.29
CA LEU A 98 2.97 13.30 -10.87
C LEU A 98 2.40 14.55 -11.56
N LEU A 99 2.68 15.76 -11.02
CA LEU A 99 2.37 17.02 -11.71
C LEU A 99 3.14 17.15 -13.03
N GLU A 100 4.43 16.80 -13.05
CA GLU A 100 5.21 16.70 -14.30
C GLU A 100 4.58 15.70 -15.28
N GLY A 101 4.11 14.56 -14.77
CA GLY A 101 3.38 13.55 -15.55
C GLY A 101 2.11 14.09 -16.21
N ASN A 102 1.36 14.93 -15.50
CA ASN A 102 0.18 15.59 -16.08
C ASN A 102 0.52 16.54 -17.22
N LEU A 103 1.58 17.35 -17.06
CA LEU A 103 2.04 18.26 -18.11
C LEU A 103 2.45 17.47 -19.36
N LEU A 104 3.24 16.40 -19.17
CA LEU A 104 3.68 15.56 -20.27
C LEU A 104 2.51 14.84 -20.97
N TYR A 105 1.52 14.37 -20.22
CA TYR A 105 0.31 13.79 -20.81
C TYR A 105 -0.47 14.80 -21.67
N ASN A 106 -0.58 16.05 -21.25
CA ASN A 106 -1.28 17.09 -22.02
C ASN A 106 -0.60 17.36 -23.39
N GLU A 107 0.70 17.12 -23.49
CA GLU A 107 1.43 17.19 -24.76
C GLU A 107 1.21 15.92 -25.61
N PHE A 108 1.29 14.74 -24.99
CA PHE A 108 1.15 13.45 -25.67
C PHE A 108 -0.28 13.15 -26.14
N SER A 109 -1.30 13.59 -25.39
CA SER A 109 -2.71 13.34 -25.68
C SER A 109 -3.20 13.93 -27.01
N LYS A 110 -2.45 14.89 -27.57
CA LYS A 110 -2.71 15.52 -28.87
C LYS A 110 -2.09 14.74 -30.04
N LYS A 111 -1.39 13.65 -29.77
CA LYS A 111 -0.59 12.88 -30.73
C LYS A 111 -1.04 11.42 -30.77
N ASN A 112 -0.88 10.80 -31.93
CA ASN A 112 -0.84 9.35 -32.06
C ASN A 112 0.58 8.83 -31.77
N THR A 113 0.71 7.55 -31.45
CA THR A 113 2.02 6.95 -31.11
C THR A 113 3.05 7.05 -32.23
N ASN A 114 2.62 7.02 -33.49
CA ASN A 114 3.48 7.20 -34.67
C ASN A 114 3.92 8.66 -34.91
N GLN A 115 3.40 9.63 -34.14
CA GLN A 115 3.74 11.05 -34.23
C GLN A 115 4.68 11.50 -33.10
N LEU A 116 5.12 10.57 -32.24
CA LEU A 116 6.06 10.87 -31.16
C LEU A 116 7.47 11.02 -31.74
N THR A 117 8.11 12.15 -31.45
CA THR A 117 9.50 12.40 -31.83
C THR A 117 10.45 11.71 -30.85
N GLU A 118 11.72 11.58 -31.23
CA GLU A 118 12.78 11.10 -30.33
C GLU A 118 12.87 11.93 -29.04
N GLU A 119 12.74 13.25 -29.16
CA GLU A 119 12.69 14.16 -28.01
C GLU A 119 11.52 13.84 -27.06
N ASN A 120 10.32 13.58 -27.60
CA ASN A 120 9.17 13.17 -26.78
C ASN A 120 9.47 11.88 -26.03
N LEU A 121 10.04 10.88 -26.72
CA LEU A 121 10.37 9.60 -26.10
C LEU A 121 11.46 9.75 -25.04
N ASN A 122 12.45 10.62 -25.24
CA ASN A 122 13.50 10.92 -24.26
C ASN A 122 12.94 11.57 -23.00
N GLN A 123 12.06 12.57 -23.14
CA GLN A 123 11.37 13.20 -22.00
C GLN A 123 10.52 12.19 -21.22
N TYR A 124 9.76 11.35 -21.93
CA TYR A 124 8.99 10.27 -21.31
C TYR A 124 9.89 9.31 -20.54
N ASN A 125 10.95 8.80 -21.18
CA ASN A 125 11.87 7.85 -20.59
C ASN A 125 12.55 8.43 -19.35
N LEU A 126 12.92 9.71 -19.36
CA LEU A 126 13.50 10.37 -18.19
C LEU A 126 12.53 10.38 -17.01
N LEU A 127 11.29 10.81 -17.22
CA LEU A 127 10.30 10.92 -16.14
C LEU A 127 9.85 9.55 -15.61
N VAL A 128 9.57 8.60 -16.49
CA VAL A 128 9.13 7.26 -16.07
C VAL A 128 10.24 6.51 -15.32
N ASN A 129 11.52 6.71 -15.68
CA ASN A 129 12.63 6.15 -14.91
C ASN A 129 12.71 6.77 -13.50
N LYS A 130 12.61 8.10 -13.37
CA LYS A 130 12.56 8.77 -12.05
C LYS A 130 11.42 8.23 -11.18
N LEU A 131 10.23 8.07 -11.75
CA LEU A 131 9.07 7.53 -11.04
C LEU A 131 9.27 6.08 -10.61
N LEU A 132 9.83 5.25 -11.49
CA LEU A 132 10.08 3.83 -11.21
C LEU A 132 11.16 3.66 -10.14
N GLU A 133 12.26 4.43 -10.21
CA GLU A 133 13.28 4.47 -9.17
C GLU A 133 12.69 4.93 -7.84
N TYR A 134 11.95 6.04 -7.83
CA TYR A 134 11.30 6.53 -6.61
C TYR A 134 10.41 5.45 -5.98
N THR A 135 9.65 4.74 -6.80
CA THR A 135 8.75 3.66 -6.35
C THR A 135 9.53 2.55 -5.65
N ARG A 136 10.64 2.09 -6.23
CA ARG A 136 11.51 1.06 -5.63
C ARG A 136 12.14 1.51 -4.32
N TYR A 137 12.56 2.77 -4.23
CA TYR A 137 13.31 3.25 -3.08
C TYR A 137 12.43 3.72 -1.92
N ASN A 138 11.17 4.08 -2.17
CA ASN A 138 10.31 4.74 -1.17
C ASN A 138 8.94 4.09 -0.99
N LEU A 139 8.38 3.44 -2.02
CA LEU A 139 6.97 3.01 -2.03
C LEU A 139 6.79 1.50 -1.96
N THR A 140 7.83 0.74 -1.63
CA THR A 140 7.68 -0.71 -1.43
C THR A 140 7.10 -1.03 -0.06
N THR A 141 6.46 -2.18 0.08
CA THR A 141 5.91 -2.66 1.36
C THR A 141 6.98 -2.71 2.46
N ILE A 142 8.19 -3.21 2.16
CA ILE A 142 9.32 -3.21 3.10
C ILE A 142 9.73 -1.78 3.51
N LYS A 143 9.73 -0.84 2.56
CA LYS A 143 10.07 0.56 2.86
C LYS A 143 9.02 1.21 3.77
N LEU A 144 7.74 0.87 3.58
CA LEU A 144 6.66 1.36 4.43
C LEU A 144 6.74 0.78 5.85
N ALA A 145 7.06 -0.51 6.00
CA ALA A 145 7.30 -1.12 7.32
C ALA A 145 8.48 -0.45 8.05
N LYS A 146 9.59 -0.22 7.35
CA LYS A 146 10.75 0.53 7.90
C LYS A 146 10.38 1.96 8.28
N TYR A 147 9.62 2.66 7.45
CA TYR A 147 9.11 3.99 7.75
C TYR A 147 8.30 4.02 9.06
N ILE A 148 7.41 3.03 9.27
CA ILE A 148 6.63 2.91 10.50
C ILE A 148 7.55 2.76 11.72
N LEU A 149 8.51 1.83 11.67
CA LEU A 149 9.46 1.61 12.78
C LEU A 149 10.36 2.81 13.03
N ASP A 150 10.83 3.47 11.96
CA ASP A 150 11.66 4.67 12.04
C ASP A 150 10.92 5.83 12.73
N LYS A 151 9.65 6.04 12.38
CA LYS A 151 8.83 7.12 12.95
C LYS A 151 8.47 6.90 14.41
N THR A 152 8.35 5.65 14.83
CA THR A 152 7.96 5.28 16.20
C THR A 152 9.15 4.99 17.12
N ASN A 153 10.38 5.11 16.63
CA ASN A 153 11.63 4.79 17.33
C ASN A 153 11.77 3.30 17.72
N PHE A 154 11.25 2.39 16.90
CA PHE A 154 11.32 0.94 17.08
C PHE A 154 12.10 0.26 15.95
N LYS A 155 13.17 0.90 15.45
CA LYS A 155 14.01 0.36 14.37
C LYS A 155 14.60 -1.02 14.69
N ASP A 156 14.86 -1.26 15.97
CA ASP A 156 15.47 -2.48 16.50
C ASP A 156 14.44 -3.49 17.01
N ALA A 157 13.14 -3.25 16.79
CA ALA A 157 12.09 -4.22 17.15
C ALA A 157 12.32 -5.53 16.38
N ASN A 158 12.35 -6.63 17.12
CA ASN A 158 12.62 -7.96 16.61
C ASN A 158 11.34 -8.78 16.53
N ASN A 159 10.51 -8.75 17.58
CA ASN A 159 9.27 -9.51 17.65
C ASN A 159 8.07 -8.55 17.64
N ILE A 160 7.23 -8.67 16.62
CA ILE A 160 6.06 -7.81 16.42
C ILE A 160 4.81 -8.66 16.45
N LEU A 161 3.79 -8.21 17.19
CA LEU A 161 2.44 -8.74 17.06
C LEU A 161 1.60 -7.79 16.21
N TYR A 162 1.07 -8.32 15.12
CA TYR A 162 0.24 -7.61 14.16
C TYR A 162 -1.23 -8.07 14.30
N LEU A 163 -2.03 -7.27 14.99
CA LEU A 163 -3.41 -7.57 15.34
C LEU A 163 -4.41 -7.02 14.33
N SER A 164 -5.45 -7.81 14.09
CA SER A 164 -6.57 -7.43 13.21
C SER A 164 -7.90 -7.90 13.81
N GLY A 165 -8.88 -7.02 13.98
CA GLY A 165 -10.21 -7.46 14.42
C GLY A 165 -11.04 -8.13 13.32
N ASP A 166 -10.74 -7.79 12.05
CA ASP A 166 -11.37 -8.31 10.86
C ASP A 166 -10.32 -8.79 9.86
N THR A 167 -10.62 -9.89 9.16
CA THR A 167 -9.73 -10.53 8.19
C THR A 167 -10.15 -10.34 6.72
N SER A 168 -11.22 -9.58 6.47
CA SER A 168 -11.65 -9.22 5.11
C SER A 168 -10.66 -8.26 4.45
N PRO A 169 -10.49 -8.26 3.11
CA PRO A 169 -9.49 -7.45 2.42
C PRO A 169 -9.40 -5.98 2.86
N ASP A 170 -8.17 -5.52 3.08
CA ASP A 170 -7.85 -4.12 3.38
C ASP A 170 -6.45 -3.79 2.84
N TYR A 171 -6.34 -2.83 1.93
CA TYR A 171 -5.06 -2.54 1.29
C TYR A 171 -4.01 -2.09 2.30
N LEU A 172 -4.33 -1.16 3.21
CA LEU A 172 -3.32 -0.66 4.15
C LEU A 172 -2.80 -1.81 5.00
N ARG A 173 -3.71 -2.52 5.67
CA ARG A 173 -3.38 -3.63 6.56
C ARG A 173 -2.60 -4.73 5.85
N CYS A 174 -3.06 -5.17 4.68
CA CYS A 174 -2.44 -6.28 3.97
C CYS A 174 -1.05 -5.93 3.46
N LEU A 175 -0.86 -4.72 2.95
CA LEU A 175 0.43 -4.29 2.38
C LEU A 175 1.45 -3.93 3.46
N THR A 176 1.03 -3.36 4.59
CA THR A 176 1.93 -3.17 5.75
C THR A 176 2.28 -4.49 6.41
N LEU A 177 1.32 -5.40 6.59
CA LEU A 177 1.60 -6.75 7.11
C LEU A 177 2.59 -7.50 6.21
N HIS A 178 2.39 -7.47 4.89
CA HIS A 178 3.36 -7.99 3.94
C HIS A 178 4.76 -7.38 4.15
N GLY A 179 4.85 -6.06 4.27
CA GLY A 179 6.12 -5.37 4.51
C GLY A 179 6.83 -5.81 5.78
N PHE A 180 6.10 -6.01 6.88
CA PHE A 180 6.65 -6.49 8.14
C PHE A 180 7.08 -7.97 8.07
N LYS A 181 6.31 -8.82 7.38
CA LYS A 181 6.64 -10.23 7.16
C LYS A 181 7.87 -10.39 6.27
N GLU A 182 8.02 -9.58 5.23
CA GLU A 182 9.24 -9.54 4.41
C GLU A 182 10.46 -9.07 5.21
N LEU A 183 10.26 -8.13 6.16
CA LEU A 183 11.35 -7.59 6.96
C LEU A 183 11.81 -8.53 8.09
N LEU A 184 10.87 -9.20 8.77
CA LEU A 184 11.12 -9.93 10.02
C LEU A 184 10.81 -11.43 9.94
N GLY A 185 10.25 -11.90 8.82
CA GLY A 185 9.81 -13.28 8.65
C GLY A 185 8.82 -13.70 9.73
N ILE A 186 9.08 -14.86 10.34
CA ILE A 186 8.28 -15.43 11.44
C ILE A 186 8.21 -14.54 12.68
N LYS A 187 9.13 -13.58 12.86
CA LYS A 187 9.12 -12.72 14.04
C LYS A 187 8.08 -11.60 13.99
N CYS A 188 7.45 -11.38 12.84
CA CYS A 188 6.19 -10.64 12.78
C CYS A 188 5.05 -11.65 12.80
N HIS A 189 4.35 -11.82 13.92
CA HIS A 189 3.19 -12.71 14.01
C HIS A 189 1.91 -11.93 13.72
N ASP A 190 1.03 -12.46 12.88
CA ASP A 190 -0.30 -11.88 12.62
C ASP A 190 -1.39 -12.68 13.31
N TYR A 191 -2.24 -12.01 14.09
CA TYR A 191 -3.35 -12.66 14.77
C TYR A 191 -4.66 -11.87 14.66
N PRO A 192 -5.78 -12.54 14.28
CA PRO A 192 -5.79 -13.86 13.65
C PRO A 192 -5.09 -13.81 12.29
N LYS A 193 -4.67 -14.96 11.76
CA LYS A 193 -4.04 -15.06 10.44
C LYS A 193 -4.88 -14.36 9.37
N ILE A 194 -4.28 -13.49 8.55
CA ILE A 194 -4.97 -12.89 7.40
C ILE A 194 -4.89 -13.85 6.20
N PRO A 195 -5.92 -14.64 5.88
CA PRO A 195 -5.74 -15.82 5.03
C PRO A 195 -5.30 -15.50 3.60
N HIS A 196 -5.83 -14.43 3.00
CA HIS A 196 -5.69 -14.15 1.58
C HIS A 196 -4.33 -13.54 1.18
N ILE A 197 -3.52 -13.07 2.14
CA ILE A 197 -2.14 -12.64 1.81
C ILE A 197 -1.21 -13.83 1.64
N TYR A 198 -1.54 -14.97 2.26
CA TYR A 198 -0.76 -16.21 2.14
C TYR A 198 -1.13 -16.96 0.87
N LYS A 199 -0.15 -17.67 0.32
CA LYS A 199 -0.35 -18.61 -0.77
C LYS A 199 -1.21 -19.76 -0.29
N SER A 200 -2.31 -20.01 -0.99
CA SER A 200 -3.26 -21.07 -0.67
C SER A 200 -3.98 -21.54 -1.93
N ASN A 201 -4.24 -22.85 -2.00
CA ASN A 201 -5.03 -23.45 -3.08
C ASN A 201 -6.54 -23.47 -2.77
N THR A 202 -6.95 -23.06 -1.56
CA THR A 202 -8.35 -23.13 -1.11
C THR A 202 -9.08 -21.78 -1.22
N ILE A 203 -8.36 -20.68 -1.44
CA ILE A 203 -8.93 -19.33 -1.49
C ILE A 203 -9.27 -18.97 -2.94
N ASN A 204 -10.51 -18.57 -3.18
CA ASN A 204 -10.90 -17.99 -4.47
C ASN A 204 -10.57 -16.50 -4.52
N TYR A 205 -9.32 -16.16 -4.85
CA TYR A 205 -8.83 -14.78 -4.89
C TYR A 205 -9.63 -13.86 -5.80
N LYS A 206 -10.24 -14.39 -6.86
CA LYS A 206 -11.03 -13.62 -7.85
C LYS A 206 -12.33 -13.05 -7.26
N GLN A 207 -12.82 -13.59 -6.16
CA GLN A 207 -14.01 -13.09 -5.45
C GLN A 207 -13.70 -11.97 -4.46
N LEU A 208 -12.42 -11.73 -4.15
CA LEU A 208 -12.02 -10.65 -3.27
C LEU A 208 -12.16 -9.30 -3.95
N TYR A 209 -12.22 -8.23 -3.15
CA TYR A 209 -12.24 -6.86 -3.67
C TYR A 209 -11.04 -6.63 -4.62
N GLY A 210 -11.30 -6.01 -5.77
CA GLY A 210 -10.27 -5.82 -6.80
C GLY A 210 -9.69 -7.12 -7.37
N LYS A 211 -10.43 -8.24 -7.25
CA LYS A 211 -9.99 -9.59 -7.67
C LYS A 211 -8.69 -10.06 -7.00
N GLY A 212 -8.36 -9.52 -5.83
CA GLY A 212 -7.13 -9.85 -5.09
C GLY A 212 -5.84 -9.27 -5.69
N ILE A 213 -5.94 -8.45 -6.73
CA ILE A 213 -4.78 -7.88 -7.43
C ILE A 213 -3.92 -7.05 -6.44
N SER A 214 -2.61 -7.23 -6.51
CA SER A 214 -1.58 -6.51 -5.75
C SER A 214 -1.37 -6.91 -4.27
N TYR A 215 -2.34 -7.52 -3.58
CA TYR A 215 -2.25 -7.75 -2.12
C TYR A 215 -2.46 -9.20 -1.68
N THR A 216 -2.66 -10.13 -2.62
CA THR A 216 -2.91 -11.55 -2.31
C THR A 216 -1.80 -12.45 -2.83
N TYR A 217 -1.72 -13.67 -2.30
CA TYR A 217 -0.79 -14.70 -2.74
C TYR A 217 0.70 -14.28 -2.65
N LEU A 218 1.04 -13.51 -1.60
CA LEU A 218 2.37 -12.92 -1.42
C LEU A 218 3.25 -13.76 -0.48
N LEU A 219 2.68 -14.24 0.62
CA LEU A 219 3.43 -14.87 1.71
C LEU A 219 3.38 -16.40 1.69
N GLU A 220 4.50 -17.03 2.03
CA GLU A 220 4.54 -18.48 2.29
C GLU A 220 3.83 -18.82 3.61
N SER A 221 3.18 -19.98 3.66
CA SER A 221 2.33 -20.38 4.78
C SER A 221 3.08 -20.53 6.11
N GLU A 222 4.37 -20.85 6.02
CA GLU A 222 5.38 -21.07 7.07
C GLU A 222 5.75 -19.78 7.79
N LEU A 223 5.45 -18.61 7.22
CA LEU A 223 5.65 -17.32 7.87
C LEU A 223 4.63 -17.03 8.98
N HIS A 224 3.68 -17.94 9.21
CA HIS A 224 2.71 -17.86 10.30
C HIS A 224 2.84 -19.10 11.20
N ASP A 225 3.17 -18.86 12.47
CA ASP A 225 3.32 -19.91 13.48
C ASP A 225 2.00 -20.12 14.23
N ALA A 226 1.23 -21.13 13.82
CA ALA A 226 -0.04 -21.47 14.44
C ALA A 226 0.10 -21.91 15.92
N SER A 227 1.30 -22.23 16.40
CA SER A 227 1.49 -22.57 17.83
C SER A 227 1.36 -21.36 18.75
N LEU A 228 1.71 -20.15 18.25
CA LEU A 228 1.58 -18.90 18.98
C LEU A 228 0.11 -18.49 19.18
N ASP A 229 -0.79 -18.94 18.29
CA ASP A 229 -2.22 -18.59 18.32
C ASP A 229 -2.92 -19.12 19.58
N TYR A 230 -2.53 -20.31 20.05
CA TYR A 230 -3.15 -20.94 21.22
C TYR A 230 -2.88 -20.20 22.53
N ASN A 231 -1.74 -19.52 22.62
CA ASN A 231 -1.27 -18.86 23.84
C ASN A 231 -1.08 -17.35 23.62
N ILE A 232 -1.80 -16.76 22.66
CA ILE A 232 -1.56 -15.37 22.25
C ILE A 232 -1.71 -14.37 23.42
N GLU A 233 -2.70 -14.57 24.29
CA GLU A 233 -2.91 -13.74 25.49
C GLU A 233 -1.78 -13.91 26.50
N GLU A 234 -1.23 -15.12 26.67
CA GLU A 234 -0.07 -15.37 27.53
C GLU A 234 1.18 -14.71 26.97
N HIS A 235 1.41 -14.78 25.66
CA HIS A 235 2.52 -14.07 25.00
C HIS A 235 2.41 -12.55 25.15
N ILE A 236 1.20 -12.00 25.06
CA ILE A 236 0.93 -10.59 25.37
C ILE A 236 1.27 -10.29 26.83
N ASN A 237 0.79 -11.09 27.78
CA ASN A 237 1.01 -10.88 29.22
C ASN A 237 2.49 -10.97 29.63
N ASN A 238 3.24 -11.86 28.98
CA ASN A 238 4.67 -12.06 29.21
C ASN A 238 5.55 -11.06 28.46
N LYS A 239 4.95 -10.08 27.75
CA LYS A 239 5.64 -9.08 26.94
C LYS A 239 6.63 -9.70 25.93
N TYR A 240 6.20 -10.80 25.30
CA TYR A 240 6.99 -11.53 24.30
C TYR A 240 7.30 -10.69 23.05
N PHE A 241 6.37 -9.82 22.67
CA PHE A 241 6.51 -8.90 21.55
C PHE A 241 7.05 -7.54 22.02
N ASP A 242 7.91 -6.92 21.21
CA ASP A 242 8.48 -5.60 21.47
C ASP A 242 7.44 -4.50 21.28
N ILE A 243 6.60 -4.63 20.26
CA ILE A 243 5.50 -3.71 19.93
C ILE A 243 4.27 -4.45 19.42
N ILE A 244 3.12 -3.78 19.57
CA ILE A 244 1.82 -4.23 19.07
C ILE A 244 1.37 -3.29 17.95
N ILE A 245 0.96 -3.85 16.81
CA ILE A 245 0.44 -3.09 15.68
C ILE A 245 -1.01 -3.51 15.44
N TYR A 246 -1.94 -2.56 15.51
CA TYR A 246 -3.31 -2.75 15.03
C TYR A 246 -3.41 -2.30 13.58
N GLY A 247 -3.45 -3.28 12.68
CA GLY A 247 -3.35 -3.03 11.25
C GLY A 247 -4.56 -2.34 10.62
N SER A 248 -5.69 -2.32 11.32
CA SER A 248 -6.84 -1.44 11.04
C SER A 248 -7.65 -1.27 12.32
N TYR A 249 -7.41 -0.19 13.05
CA TYR A 249 -8.04 -0.03 14.37
C TYR A 249 -9.56 0.22 14.29
N HIS A 250 -10.05 0.65 13.13
CA HIS A 250 -11.49 0.83 12.88
C HIS A 250 -12.25 -0.49 12.72
N ARG A 251 -11.56 -1.57 12.34
CA ARG A 251 -12.16 -2.89 12.12
C ARG A 251 -11.88 -3.86 13.25
N GLY A 252 -11.74 -3.30 14.46
CA GLY A 252 -11.57 -4.03 15.70
C GLY A 252 -10.13 -4.11 16.18
N MET A 253 -9.98 -4.02 17.49
CA MET A 253 -8.72 -4.11 18.21
C MET A 253 -8.81 -5.29 19.21
N PRO A 254 -8.55 -6.53 18.77
CA PRO A 254 -8.61 -7.68 19.68
C PRO A 254 -7.63 -7.49 20.84
N PHE A 255 -8.02 -7.99 22.02
CA PHE A 255 -7.25 -7.89 23.25
C PHE A 255 -6.92 -6.46 23.72
N PHE A 256 -7.58 -5.41 23.20
CA PHE A 256 -7.18 -4.03 23.46
C PHE A 256 -7.05 -3.70 24.95
N ASP A 257 -8.02 -4.10 25.78
CA ASP A 257 -7.96 -3.85 27.22
C ASP A 257 -6.78 -4.58 27.89
N ASN A 258 -6.45 -5.79 27.43
CA ASN A 258 -5.32 -6.55 27.96
C ASN A 258 -3.99 -5.96 27.49
N VAL A 259 -3.86 -5.65 26.20
CA VAL A 259 -2.68 -5.00 25.62
C VAL A 259 -2.37 -3.70 26.35
N ASN A 260 -3.39 -2.88 26.67
CA ASN A 260 -3.18 -1.62 27.40
C ASN A 260 -2.79 -1.77 28.87
N LYS A 261 -2.95 -2.96 29.48
CA LYS A 261 -2.43 -3.23 30.83
C LYS A 261 -0.93 -3.52 30.80
N ILE A 262 -0.41 -4.04 29.69
CA ILE A 262 0.96 -4.56 29.58
C ILE A 262 1.89 -3.61 28.79
N TYR A 263 1.37 -3.05 27.70
CA TYR A 263 2.10 -2.18 26.77
C TYR A 263 1.78 -0.72 27.02
N LYS A 264 2.81 0.11 26.98
CA LYS A 264 2.65 1.57 27.02
C LYS A 264 2.01 2.06 25.72
N PRO A 265 1.25 3.18 25.72
CA PRO A 265 0.65 3.72 24.51
C PRO A 265 1.65 3.91 23.35
N ASN A 266 2.88 4.34 23.63
CA ASN A 266 3.90 4.51 22.60
C ASN A 266 4.46 3.18 22.04
N GLU A 267 4.28 2.05 22.72
CA GLU A 267 4.62 0.70 22.23
C GLU A 267 3.50 0.11 21.35
N ILE A 268 2.40 0.85 21.17
CA ILE A 268 1.22 0.44 20.38
C ILE A 268 1.09 1.35 19.17
N ILE A 269 1.00 0.74 17.99
CA ILE A 269 0.85 1.41 16.69
C ILE A 269 -0.55 1.18 16.14
N LEU A 270 -1.26 2.24 15.79
CA LEU A 270 -2.60 2.19 15.22
C LEU A 270 -2.57 2.66 13.76
N LEU A 271 -3.05 1.82 12.84
CA LEU A 271 -3.15 2.18 11.42
C LEU A 271 -4.59 2.57 11.06
N CYS A 272 -4.74 3.77 10.50
CA CYS A 272 -5.99 4.33 10.00
C CYS A 272 -6.03 4.27 8.48
N GLY A 273 -6.68 3.23 7.95
CA GLY A 273 -6.83 3.01 6.50
C GLY A 273 -8.09 3.62 5.89
N GLU A 274 -8.92 4.33 6.65
CA GLU A 274 -10.23 4.80 6.19
C GLU A 274 -10.13 5.82 5.04
N ASP A 275 -11.14 5.81 4.18
CA ASP A 275 -11.31 6.76 3.06
C ASP A 275 -11.84 8.12 3.55
N ILE A 276 -12.51 8.14 4.70
CA ILE A 276 -13.31 9.26 5.19
C ILE A 276 -12.49 10.12 6.17
N HIS A 277 -12.63 11.44 6.03
CA HIS A 277 -12.05 12.44 6.92
C HIS A 277 -12.77 12.45 8.29
N ASN A 278 -12.10 12.88 9.36
CA ASN A 278 -12.60 12.89 10.75
C ASN A 278 -12.62 11.53 11.47
N CYS A 279 -11.64 10.68 11.20
CA CYS A 279 -11.39 9.52 12.05
C CYS A 279 -11.09 9.95 13.49
N ASN A 280 -11.47 9.13 14.46
CA ASN A 280 -11.32 9.43 15.89
C ASN A 280 -9.88 9.24 16.41
N TYR A 281 -8.86 9.46 15.56
CA TYR A 281 -7.46 9.29 15.92
C TYR A 281 -7.03 10.23 17.06
N ASP A 282 -7.66 11.40 17.20
CA ASP A 282 -7.35 12.35 18.28
C ASP A 282 -7.53 11.75 19.67
N ILE A 283 -8.52 10.87 19.84
CA ILE A 283 -8.77 10.17 21.10
C ILE A 283 -7.54 9.36 21.53
N TYR A 284 -6.92 8.67 20.58
CA TYR A 284 -5.74 7.86 20.84
C TYR A 284 -4.47 8.72 20.83
N ASN A 285 -4.39 9.76 19.99
CA ASN A 285 -3.21 10.61 19.94
C ASN A 285 -3.00 11.32 21.28
N ASN A 286 -4.09 11.81 21.88
CA ASN A 286 -4.08 12.46 23.20
C ASN A 286 -3.69 11.50 24.34
N LYS A 287 -3.84 10.19 24.14
CA LYS A 287 -3.40 9.16 25.09
C LYS A 287 -1.95 8.69 24.84
N GLY A 288 -1.25 9.26 23.85
CA GLY A 288 0.15 8.98 23.59
C GLY A 288 0.44 7.83 22.63
N TYR A 289 -0.57 7.30 21.93
CA TYR A 289 -0.37 6.22 20.95
C TYR A 289 0.37 6.73 19.70
N ASN A 290 1.05 5.82 18.99
CA ASN A 290 1.57 6.10 17.67
C ASN A 290 0.49 5.79 16.62
N ILE A 291 0.13 6.78 15.79
CA ILE A 291 -0.98 6.64 14.84
C ILE A 291 -0.54 7.06 13.45
N PHE A 292 -0.86 6.21 12.48
CA PHE A 292 -0.60 6.46 11.08
C PHE A 292 -1.92 6.64 10.34
N VAL A 293 -2.09 7.78 9.67
CA VAL A 293 -3.33 8.16 8.99
C VAL A 293 -3.10 8.36 7.50
N ARG A 294 -3.85 7.60 6.68
CA ARG A 294 -3.71 7.63 5.21
C ARG A 294 -4.27 8.92 4.60
N GLU A 295 -5.48 9.30 5.03
CA GLU A 295 -6.18 10.50 4.59
C GLU A 295 -6.05 11.61 5.65
N LEU A 296 -4.80 12.04 5.90
CA LEU A 296 -4.48 13.08 6.88
C LEU A 296 -4.55 14.46 6.23
N HIS A 297 -5.56 15.25 6.59
CA HIS A 297 -5.84 16.56 6.00
C HIS A 297 -5.11 17.69 6.72
#